data_AF-A0A849TF95-F1
#
_entry.id   AF-A0A849TF95-F1
#
_cell.length_a   1.000
_cell.length_b   1.000
_cell.length_c   1.000
_cell.angle_alpha   90.00
_cell.angle_beta   90.00
_cell.angle_gamma   90.00
#
_symmetry.space_group_name_H-M   'P 1'
#
loop_
_entity.id
_entity.type
_entity.pdbx_description
1 polymer ?
#
loop_
_entity_poly.entity_id
_entity_poly.type
_entity_poly.pdbx_seq_one_letter_code
_entity_poly.pdbx_strand_id
1 'polypeptide(L)'
;MSYLADLAQDIAAAEAVQALGRSDGPVMPAPSASVADGARALAVLDAEIMQVSALIAVVSSVFNALERRSYAHIDPRVVVAFIPAHSAAFAAAPDVAREACDLPQLLALHSYLARFSFAERLTRAALVPGGALTDDVELIADAWRRTCVAALEVEALFAAVEVDDIGNAVFRAERDSRARSTARALLEAAALGGWPCLDLDGRVTVPGWAERRRSPRVVVSQLVTVVVHGVASVGRLVDVSRDGMQIAAAATVSCGDAIEVVLADQRRAVGQVRWAQGGRIGVQLNGPFNF
;
A
#
# COMPACT_ATOMS: atom_id res chain seq x y z
N MET A 1 22.17 -12.56 -33.55
CA MET A 1 21.53 -13.81 -34.04
C MET A 1 21.51 -14.96 -33.02
N SER A 2 22.05 -14.81 -31.79
CA SER A 2 22.07 -15.87 -30.76
C SER A 2 20.76 -16.05 -29.98
N TYR A 3 19.95 -14.99 -29.86
CA TYR A 3 18.80 -14.97 -28.94
C TYR A 3 17.62 -15.87 -29.35
N LEU A 4 17.45 -16.14 -30.65
CA LEU A 4 16.37 -16.99 -31.14
C LEU A 4 16.72 -18.49 -31.04
N ALA A 5 18.01 -18.84 -30.98
CA ALA A 5 18.45 -20.21 -30.76
C ALA A 5 18.25 -20.61 -29.29
N ASP A 6 18.60 -19.72 -28.36
CA ASP A 6 18.40 -19.94 -26.93
C ASP A 6 16.91 -20.06 -26.57
N LEU A 7 16.05 -19.22 -27.16
CA LEU A 7 14.60 -19.28 -26.94
C LEU A 7 13.98 -20.60 -27.47
N ALA A 8 14.46 -21.11 -28.61
CA ALA A 8 13.98 -22.39 -29.13
C ALA A 8 14.40 -23.57 -28.25
N GLN A 9 15.58 -23.48 -27.63
CA GLN A 9 16.12 -24.50 -26.74
C GLN A 9 15.39 -24.50 -25.37
N ASP A 10 15.00 -23.33 -24.88
CA ASP A 10 14.19 -23.16 -23.67
C ASP A 10 12.75 -23.66 -23.86
N ILE A 11 12.14 -23.41 -25.03
CA ILE A 11 10.81 -23.94 -25.36
C ILE A 11 10.85 -25.46 -25.45
N ALA A 12 11.86 -26.04 -26.11
CA ALA A 12 12.02 -27.48 -26.20
C ALA A 12 12.26 -28.15 -24.84
N ALA A 13 13.00 -27.49 -23.93
CA ALA A 13 13.20 -27.97 -22.57
C ALA A 13 11.91 -27.93 -21.75
N ALA A 14 11.09 -26.88 -21.89
CA ALA A 14 9.80 -26.76 -21.23
C ALA A 14 8.79 -27.82 -21.71
N GLU A 15 8.76 -28.10 -23.02
CA GLU A 15 7.90 -29.14 -23.60
C GLU A 15 8.35 -30.55 -23.20
N ALA A 16 9.66 -30.80 -23.07
CA ALA A 16 10.18 -32.08 -22.59
C ALA A 16 9.84 -32.37 -21.12
N VAL A 17 9.87 -31.33 -20.25
CA VAL A 17 9.42 -31.44 -18.86
C VAL A 17 7.91 -31.69 -18.78
N GLN A 18 7.12 -31.09 -19.68
CA GLN A 18 5.68 -31.30 -19.76
C GLN A 18 5.30 -32.70 -20.29
N ALA A 19 6.13 -33.29 -21.16
CA ALA A 19 5.95 -34.65 -21.66
C ALA A 19 6.32 -35.73 -20.63
N LEU A 20 7.28 -35.47 -19.75
CA LEU A 20 7.70 -36.38 -18.67
C LEU A 20 6.74 -36.39 -17.45
N GLY A 21 5.86 -35.40 -17.33
CA GLY A 21 4.85 -35.29 -16.26
C GLY A 21 3.57 -36.10 -16.47
N ARG A 22 3.40 -36.80 -17.59
CA ARG A 22 2.28 -37.73 -17.82
C ARG A 22 2.64 -39.15 -17.38
N SER A 23 2.89 -39.33 -16.09
CA SER A 23 2.74 -40.66 -15.47
C SER A 23 1.36 -40.73 -14.85
N ASP A 24 0.65 -41.84 -15.07
CA ASP A 24 -0.65 -42.15 -14.46
C ASP A 24 -0.50 -42.36 -12.94
N GLY A 25 -0.19 -41.29 -12.23
CA GLY A 25 -0.28 -41.22 -10.77
C GLY A 25 -1.75 -41.16 -10.33
N PRO A 26 -2.06 -41.60 -9.11
CA PRO A 26 -3.41 -41.52 -8.58
C PRO A 26 -3.91 -40.08 -8.66
N VAL A 27 -5.01 -39.88 -9.40
CA VAL A 27 -5.69 -38.59 -9.51
C VAL A 27 -6.16 -38.22 -8.10
N MET A 28 -5.43 -37.34 -7.44
CA MET A 28 -5.85 -36.72 -6.20
C MET A 28 -7.22 -36.08 -6.45
N PRO A 29 -8.23 -36.34 -5.59
CA PRO A 29 -9.53 -35.70 -5.75
C PRO A 29 -9.34 -34.18 -5.73
N ALA A 30 -9.96 -33.49 -6.68
CA ALA A 30 -9.95 -32.05 -6.73
C ALA A 30 -10.43 -31.48 -5.37
N PRO A 31 -9.77 -30.44 -4.82
CA PRO A 31 -10.20 -29.85 -3.57
C PRO A 31 -11.65 -29.38 -3.67
N SER A 32 -12.43 -29.60 -2.61
CA SER A 32 -13.82 -29.12 -2.55
C SER A 32 -13.89 -27.61 -2.72
N ALA A 33 -14.97 -27.09 -3.31
CA ALA A 33 -15.12 -25.67 -3.64
C ALA A 33 -14.82 -24.71 -2.46
N SER A 34 -15.16 -25.08 -1.21
CA SER A 34 -14.88 -24.23 -0.04
C SER A 34 -13.40 -24.11 0.31
N VAL A 35 -12.59 -25.13 0.01
CA VAL A 35 -11.13 -25.11 0.26
C VAL A 35 -10.44 -24.23 -0.76
N ALA A 36 -10.85 -24.29 -2.03
CA ALA A 36 -10.34 -23.42 -3.08
C ALA A 36 -10.69 -21.94 -2.84
N ASP A 37 -11.88 -21.67 -2.32
CA ASP A 37 -12.30 -20.31 -1.94
C ASP A 37 -11.49 -19.77 -0.75
N GLY A 38 -11.22 -20.61 0.26
CA GLY A 38 -10.38 -20.27 1.41
C GLY A 38 -8.93 -19.95 1.03
N ALA A 39 -8.29 -20.80 0.21
CA ALA A 39 -6.93 -20.57 -0.27
C ALA A 39 -6.81 -19.27 -1.08
N ARG A 40 -7.80 -19.00 -1.94
CA ARG A 40 -7.85 -17.74 -2.70
C ARG A 40 -8.02 -16.52 -1.81
N ALA A 41 -8.84 -16.62 -0.77
CA ALA A 41 -9.05 -15.53 0.18
C ALA A 41 -7.78 -15.26 1.01
N LEU A 42 -7.06 -16.30 1.42
CA LEU A 42 -5.75 -16.17 2.07
C LEU A 42 -4.70 -15.52 1.16
N ALA A 43 -4.64 -15.89 -0.11
CA ALA A 43 -3.71 -15.27 -1.06
C ALA A 43 -3.99 -13.77 -1.27
N VAL A 44 -5.27 -13.37 -1.30
CA VAL A 44 -5.65 -11.95 -1.36
C VAL A 44 -5.26 -11.23 -0.08
N LEU A 45 -5.47 -11.86 1.08
CA LEU A 45 -5.10 -11.29 2.37
C LEU A 45 -3.59 -11.12 2.50
N ASP A 46 -2.80 -12.12 2.10
CA ASP A 46 -1.33 -12.06 2.11
C ASP A 46 -0.81 -10.92 1.23
N ALA A 47 -1.34 -10.77 0.01
CA ALA A 47 -0.96 -9.69 -0.89
C ALA A 47 -1.28 -8.29 -0.29
N GLU A 48 -2.44 -8.14 0.36
CA GLU A 48 -2.79 -6.91 1.08
C GLU A 48 -1.85 -6.67 2.28
N ILE A 49 -1.55 -7.70 3.08
CA ILE A 49 -0.62 -7.60 4.22
C ILE A 49 0.76 -7.17 3.73
N MET A 50 1.29 -7.79 2.68
CA MET A 50 2.59 -7.44 2.09
C MET A 50 2.63 -5.96 1.68
N GLN A 51 1.56 -5.48 1.07
CA GLN A 51 1.48 -4.09 0.64
C GLN A 51 1.39 -3.12 1.82
N VAL A 52 0.59 -3.45 2.84
CA VAL A 52 0.47 -2.66 4.07
C VAL A 52 1.79 -2.65 4.84
N SER A 53 2.53 -3.76 4.86
CA SER A 53 3.86 -3.90 5.47
C SER A 53 4.88 -2.88 4.95
N ALA A 54 4.95 -2.67 3.64
CA ALA A 54 5.84 -1.64 3.08
C ALA A 54 5.49 -0.23 3.55
N LEU A 55 4.20 0.08 3.63
CA LEU A 55 3.73 1.38 4.10
C LEU A 55 3.95 1.57 5.61
N ILE A 56 3.79 0.50 6.40
CA ILE A 56 4.19 0.46 7.82
C ILE A 56 5.67 0.81 7.97
N ALA A 57 6.55 0.19 7.17
CA ALA A 57 7.98 0.47 7.19
C ALA A 57 8.30 1.93 6.82
N VAL A 58 7.56 2.51 5.86
CA VAL A 58 7.68 3.93 5.48
C VAL A 58 7.35 4.85 6.64
N VAL A 59 6.18 4.66 7.26
CA VAL A 59 5.75 5.51 8.38
C VAL A 59 6.69 5.35 9.58
N SER A 60 7.09 4.12 9.90
CA SER A 60 8.07 3.85 10.95
C SER A 60 9.41 4.52 10.67
N SER A 61 9.89 4.52 9.42
CA SER A 61 11.15 5.16 9.03
C SER A 61 11.14 6.66 9.31
N VAL A 62 10.04 7.34 8.98
CA VAL A 62 9.90 8.78 9.23
C VAL A 62 9.92 9.07 10.74
N PHE A 63 9.15 8.34 11.54
CA PHE A 63 9.12 8.58 12.99
C PHE A 63 10.43 8.21 13.70
N ASN A 64 11.10 7.14 13.28
CA ASN A 64 12.44 6.80 13.78
C ASN A 64 13.46 7.91 13.49
N ALA A 65 13.42 8.49 12.28
CA ALA A 65 14.31 9.59 11.90
C ALA A 65 14.04 10.88 12.69
N LEU A 66 12.76 11.19 12.94
CA LEU A 66 12.34 12.34 13.74
C LEU A 66 12.74 12.17 15.21
N GLU A 67 12.52 10.99 15.80
CA GLU A 67 12.91 10.64 17.19
C GLU A 67 14.40 10.88 17.41
N ARG A 68 15.25 10.45 16.46
CA ARG A 68 16.71 10.63 16.52
C ARG A 68 17.18 12.01 16.10
N ARG A 69 16.27 12.92 15.74
CA ARG A 69 16.58 14.28 15.22
C ARG A 69 17.57 14.26 14.05
N SER A 70 17.63 13.15 13.31
CA SER A 70 18.60 12.97 12.21
C SER A 70 18.21 13.78 10.96
N TYR A 71 16.94 14.18 10.87
CA TYR A 71 16.41 15.01 9.80
C TYR A 71 15.41 16.04 10.36
N ALA A 72 15.94 17.12 10.91
CA ALA A 72 15.11 18.17 11.53
C ALA A 72 14.15 18.87 10.56
N HIS A 73 14.35 18.72 9.24
CA HIS A 73 13.55 19.36 8.19
C HIS A 73 12.41 18.48 7.64
N ILE A 74 12.30 17.21 8.05
CA ILE A 74 11.19 16.38 7.57
C ILE A 74 9.89 16.93 8.16
N ASP A 75 8.95 17.30 7.28
CA ASP A 75 7.58 17.58 7.71
C ASP A 75 6.91 16.26 8.07
N PRO A 76 6.56 16.01 9.35
CA PRO A 76 5.92 14.78 9.79
C PRO A 76 4.59 14.53 9.09
N ARG A 77 3.93 15.57 8.55
CA ARG A 77 2.68 15.43 7.79
C ARG A 77 2.87 14.68 6.47
N VAL A 78 4.10 14.48 6.01
CA VAL A 78 4.39 13.65 4.85
C VAL A 78 3.84 12.23 5.02
N VAL A 79 3.80 11.71 6.25
CA VAL A 79 3.34 10.34 6.54
C VAL A 79 1.84 10.15 6.30
N VAL A 80 1.02 11.21 6.34
CA VAL A 80 -0.45 11.12 6.15
C VAL A 80 -0.80 10.38 4.88
N ALA A 81 0.00 10.60 3.83
CA ALA A 81 -0.23 10.04 2.51
C ALA A 81 0.32 8.60 2.36
N PHE A 82 0.93 8.05 3.42
CA PHE A 82 1.48 6.70 3.51
C PHE A 82 0.85 5.87 4.64
N ILE A 83 0.06 6.46 5.53
CA ILE A 83 -0.75 5.70 6.49
C ILE A 83 -1.69 4.78 5.69
N PRO A 84 -1.57 3.45 5.84
CA PRO A 84 -2.41 2.52 5.09
C PRO A 84 -3.89 2.78 5.37
N ALA A 85 -4.69 2.88 4.32
CA ALA A 85 -6.14 2.90 4.49
C ALA A 85 -6.64 1.49 4.80
N HIS A 86 -7.60 1.36 5.72
CA HIS A 86 -8.33 0.11 5.90
C HIS A 86 -9.09 -0.23 4.61
N SER A 87 -8.55 -1.16 3.81
CA SER A 87 -9.27 -1.69 2.65
C SER A 87 -10.44 -2.57 3.12
N ALA A 88 -11.45 -2.76 2.28
CA ALA A 88 -12.54 -3.68 2.60
C ALA A 88 -12.01 -5.11 2.84
N ALA A 89 -10.96 -5.52 2.12
CA ALA A 89 -10.28 -6.78 2.33
C ALA A 89 -9.61 -6.84 3.72
N PHE A 90 -8.95 -5.77 4.14
CA PHE A 90 -8.34 -5.66 5.47
C PHE A 90 -9.39 -5.70 6.60
N ALA A 91 -10.56 -5.08 6.37
CA ALA A 91 -11.67 -5.11 7.33
C ALA A 91 -12.31 -6.51 7.46
N ALA A 92 -12.37 -7.27 6.37
CA ALA A 92 -12.87 -8.64 6.34
C ALA A 92 -11.83 -9.69 6.79
N ALA A 93 -10.57 -9.29 6.97
CA ALA A 93 -9.46 -10.19 7.28
C ALA A 93 -9.71 -11.13 8.48
N PRO A 94 -10.31 -10.68 9.61
CA PRO A 94 -10.56 -11.57 10.74
C PRO A 94 -11.56 -12.69 10.43
N ASP A 95 -12.55 -12.42 9.57
CA ASP A 95 -13.57 -13.40 9.21
C ASP A 95 -13.00 -14.43 8.24
N VAL A 96 -12.27 -13.96 7.22
CA VAL A 96 -11.54 -14.82 6.29
C VAL A 96 -10.53 -15.71 7.01
N ALA A 97 -9.75 -15.12 7.93
CA ALA A 97 -8.75 -15.86 8.69
C ALA A 97 -9.37 -16.88 9.64
N ARG A 98 -10.55 -16.62 10.22
CA ARG A 98 -11.21 -17.58 11.12
C ARG A 98 -11.56 -18.89 10.41
N GLU A 99 -11.88 -18.82 9.13
CA GLU A 99 -12.26 -19.99 8.33
C GLU A 99 -11.04 -20.75 7.78
N ALA A 100 -9.93 -20.04 7.55
CA ALA A 100 -8.80 -20.56 6.78
C ALA A 100 -7.49 -20.70 7.57
N CYS A 101 -7.38 -20.10 8.76
CA CYS A 101 -6.17 -20.12 9.58
C CYS A 101 -6.31 -20.98 10.84
N ASP A 102 -5.17 -21.44 11.36
CA ASP A 102 -5.10 -22.02 12.70
C ASP A 102 -5.13 -20.96 13.81
N LEU A 103 -5.23 -21.41 15.07
CA LEU A 103 -5.32 -20.51 16.21
C LEU A 103 -4.08 -19.59 16.36
N PRO A 104 -2.83 -20.07 16.26
CA PRO A 104 -1.65 -19.21 16.26
C PRO A 104 -1.67 -18.09 15.21
N GLN A 105 -2.03 -18.41 13.96
CA GLN A 105 -2.16 -17.45 12.87
C GLN A 105 -3.22 -16.41 13.16
N LEU A 106 -4.39 -16.84 13.63
CA LEU A 106 -5.49 -15.95 13.96
C LEU A 106 -5.11 -14.97 15.09
N LEU A 107 -4.44 -15.46 16.14
CA LEU A 107 -3.95 -14.62 17.24
C LEU A 107 -2.90 -13.60 16.78
N ALA A 108 -1.95 -14.02 15.95
CA ALA A 108 -0.94 -13.12 15.39
C ALA A 108 -1.58 -12.03 14.54
N LEU A 109 -2.53 -12.39 13.66
CA LEU A 109 -3.28 -11.44 12.85
C LEU A 109 -4.05 -10.44 13.72
N HIS A 110 -4.77 -10.89 14.75
CA HIS A 110 -5.47 -9.98 15.67
C HIS A 110 -4.51 -9.03 16.40
N SER A 111 -3.38 -9.53 16.86
CA SER A 111 -2.36 -8.72 17.53
C SER A 111 -1.76 -7.66 16.62
N TYR A 112 -1.47 -8.03 15.36
CA TYR A 112 -1.05 -7.12 14.31
C TYR A 112 -2.09 -6.04 14.03
N LEU A 113 -3.35 -6.41 13.78
CA LEU A 113 -4.45 -5.46 13.50
C LEU A 113 -4.67 -4.47 14.65
N ALA A 114 -4.59 -4.94 15.90
CA ALA A 114 -4.74 -4.10 17.08
C ALA A 114 -3.60 -3.07 17.20
N ARG A 115 -2.35 -3.50 17.01
CA ARG A 115 -1.16 -2.62 17.05
C ARG A 115 -1.18 -1.61 15.92
N PHE A 116 -1.50 -2.05 14.70
CA PHE A 116 -1.67 -1.17 13.55
C PHE A 116 -2.70 -0.08 13.81
N SER A 117 -3.90 -0.47 14.26
CA SER A 117 -4.99 0.48 14.56
C SER A 117 -4.62 1.46 15.67
N PHE A 118 -3.85 1.01 16.67
CA PHE A 118 -3.34 1.89 17.73
C PHE A 118 -2.34 2.91 17.18
N ALA A 119 -1.32 2.46 16.45
CA ALA A 119 -0.29 3.32 15.86
C ALA A 119 -0.89 4.35 14.88
N GLU A 120 -1.86 3.92 14.05
CA GLU A 120 -2.59 4.81 13.15
C GLU A 120 -3.33 5.90 13.92
N ARG A 121 -4.17 5.54 14.89
CA ARG A 121 -4.97 6.52 15.65
C ARG A 121 -4.08 7.52 16.39
N LEU A 122 -3.00 7.02 17.01
CA LEU A 122 -2.03 7.84 17.70
C LEU A 122 -1.38 8.85 16.72
N THR A 123 -0.93 8.37 15.56
CA THR A 123 -0.34 9.21 14.51
C THR A 123 -1.32 10.28 14.01
N ARG A 124 -2.57 9.90 13.73
CA ARG A 124 -3.59 10.83 13.25
C ARG A 124 -3.91 11.90 14.28
N ALA A 125 -3.99 11.54 15.56
CA ALA A 125 -4.24 12.48 16.65
C ALA A 125 -3.11 13.53 16.74
N ALA A 126 -1.85 13.10 16.63
CA ALA A 126 -0.68 13.99 16.67
C ALA A 126 -0.60 14.94 15.46
N LEU A 127 -1.17 14.56 14.31
CA LEU A 127 -1.09 15.34 13.07
C LEU A 127 -2.21 16.37 12.88
N VAL A 128 -3.18 16.45 13.82
CA VAL A 128 -4.24 17.47 13.80
C VAL A 128 -3.63 18.88 13.90
N PRO A 129 -4.17 19.90 13.19
CA PRO A 129 -3.70 21.28 13.33
C PRO A 129 -3.68 21.74 14.80
N GLY A 130 -2.53 22.20 15.28
CA GLY A 130 -2.33 22.58 16.68
C GLY A 130 -1.86 21.45 17.60
N GLY A 131 -1.68 20.22 17.09
CA GLY A 131 -1.08 19.13 17.84
C GLY A 131 0.40 19.39 18.16
N ALA A 132 0.81 19.07 19.39
CA ALA A 132 2.19 19.16 19.87
C ALA A 132 2.98 17.92 19.42
N LEU A 133 3.16 17.78 18.11
CA LEU A 133 3.80 16.59 17.54
C LEU A 133 5.22 16.36 18.07
N THR A 134 5.91 17.40 18.56
CA THR A 134 7.25 17.31 19.13
C THR A 134 7.33 16.46 20.40
N ASP A 135 6.26 16.39 21.19
CA ASP A 135 6.28 15.73 22.50
C ASP A 135 5.93 14.24 22.40
N ASP A 136 5.24 13.83 21.33
CA ASP A 136 4.75 12.46 21.13
C ASP A 136 5.57 11.63 20.14
N VAL A 137 6.63 12.18 19.52
CA VAL A 137 7.40 11.50 18.46
C VAL A 137 7.94 10.14 18.92
N GLU A 138 8.50 10.05 20.13
CA GLU A 138 9.06 8.82 20.68
C GLU A 138 7.99 7.74 20.86
N LEU A 139 6.83 8.11 21.39
CA LEU A 139 5.69 7.21 21.57
C LEU A 139 5.15 6.72 20.22
N ILE A 140 5.04 7.61 19.23
CA ILE A 140 4.60 7.24 17.88
C ILE A 140 5.62 6.31 17.22
N ALA A 141 6.92 6.61 17.34
CA ALA A 141 7.99 5.77 16.81
C ALA A 141 7.95 4.36 17.42
N ASP A 142 7.82 4.24 18.75
CA ASP A 142 7.69 2.95 19.43
C ASP A 142 6.45 2.17 18.98
N ALA A 143 5.30 2.84 18.83
CA ALA A 143 4.07 2.23 18.34
C ALA A 143 4.23 1.63 16.93
N TRP A 144 4.91 2.35 16.02
CA TRP A 144 5.18 1.85 14.67
C TRP A 144 6.24 0.74 14.64
N ARG A 145 7.29 0.81 15.48
CA ARG A 145 8.26 -0.29 15.62
C ARG A 145 7.59 -1.58 16.07
N ARG A 146 6.72 -1.52 17.08
CA ARG A 146 5.93 -2.69 17.53
C ARG A 146 4.98 -3.20 16.46
N THR A 147 4.46 -2.32 15.63
CA THR A 147 3.63 -2.70 14.47
C THR A 147 4.48 -3.42 13.41
N CYS A 148 5.73 -2.99 13.18
CA CYS A 148 6.66 -3.70 12.29
C CYS A 148 6.94 -5.13 12.78
N VAL A 149 7.20 -5.29 14.09
CA VAL A 149 7.42 -6.62 14.70
C VAL A 149 6.20 -7.52 14.51
N ALA A 150 5.00 -6.99 14.76
CA ALA A 150 3.77 -7.77 14.58
C ALA A 150 3.51 -8.14 13.11
N ALA A 151 3.88 -7.27 12.16
CA ALA A 151 3.78 -7.57 10.73
C ALA A 151 4.73 -8.72 10.33
N LEU A 152 5.96 -8.72 10.86
CA LEU A 152 6.93 -9.80 10.65
C LEU A 152 6.47 -11.15 11.22
N GLU A 153 5.79 -11.13 12.37
CA GLU A 153 5.18 -12.33 12.97
C GLU A 153 4.10 -12.94 12.06
N VAL A 154 3.21 -12.10 11.53
CA VAL A 154 2.16 -12.53 10.60
C VAL A 154 2.78 -13.06 9.30
N GLU A 155 3.74 -12.35 8.71
CA GLU A 155 4.40 -12.78 7.48
C GLU A 155 5.10 -14.14 7.65
N ALA A 156 5.77 -14.36 8.78
CA ALA A 156 6.43 -15.65 9.06
C ALA A 156 5.43 -16.82 9.16
N LEU A 157 4.25 -16.58 9.74
CA LEU A 157 3.22 -17.60 9.89
C LEU A 157 2.50 -17.91 8.57
N PHE A 158 2.30 -16.90 7.71
CA PHE A 158 1.68 -17.08 6.39
C PHE A 158 2.64 -17.73 5.39
N ALA A 159 3.94 -17.41 5.46
CA ALA A 159 4.96 -18.06 4.63
C ALA A 159 5.07 -19.58 4.88
N ALA A 160 4.69 -20.06 6.07
CA ALA A 160 4.66 -21.48 6.39
C ALA A 160 3.52 -22.24 5.70
N VAL A 161 2.46 -21.55 5.23
CA VAL A 161 1.28 -22.14 4.59
C VAL A 161 1.47 -22.34 3.09
N GLU A 162 2.25 -21.48 2.42
CA GLU A 162 2.42 -21.48 0.96
C GLU A 162 3.20 -22.69 0.40
N VAL A 163 3.76 -23.56 1.23
CA VAL A 163 4.70 -24.61 0.78
C VAL A 163 4.01 -25.88 0.24
N ASP A 164 2.69 -26.06 0.46
CA ASP A 164 2.04 -27.35 0.18
C ASP A 164 1.14 -27.43 -1.08
N ASP A 165 0.89 -26.34 -1.83
CA ASP A 165 -0.07 -26.36 -2.96
C ASP A 165 0.49 -25.84 -4.31
N ILE A 166 0.99 -26.80 -5.12
CA ILE A 166 0.96 -26.91 -6.59
C ILE A 166 1.47 -25.72 -7.47
N GLY A 167 2.68 -25.89 -8.01
CA GLY A 167 2.87 -26.35 -9.40
C GLY A 167 2.62 -25.42 -10.61
N ASN A 168 2.15 -24.17 -10.50
CA ASN A 168 1.95 -23.34 -11.71
C ASN A 168 2.09 -21.82 -11.47
N ALA A 169 3.28 -21.32 -11.13
CA ALA A 169 3.50 -19.87 -10.98
C ALA A 169 4.96 -19.38 -11.01
N VAL A 170 5.92 -20.04 -11.67
CA VAL A 170 7.38 -19.76 -11.51
C VAL A 170 7.74 -18.26 -11.59
N PHE A 171 7.26 -17.51 -12.60
CA PHE A 171 7.58 -16.07 -12.72
C PHE A 171 6.83 -15.14 -11.75
N ARG A 172 5.58 -15.48 -11.35
CA ARG A 172 4.84 -14.68 -10.35
C ARG A 172 5.38 -14.95 -8.95
N ALA A 173 5.63 -16.22 -8.64
CA ALA A 173 6.25 -16.66 -7.39
C ALA A 173 7.63 -16.01 -7.17
N GLU A 174 8.48 -15.88 -8.20
CA GLU A 174 9.77 -15.20 -8.06
C GLU A 174 9.63 -13.70 -7.78
N ARG A 175 8.72 -13.01 -8.45
CA ARG A 175 8.48 -11.57 -8.23
C ARG A 175 7.91 -11.33 -6.83
N ASP A 176 6.96 -12.15 -6.42
CA ASP A 176 6.31 -12.07 -5.11
C ASP A 176 7.32 -12.42 -4.00
N SER A 177 8.20 -13.40 -4.23
CA SER A 177 9.30 -13.73 -3.31
C SER A 177 10.29 -12.58 -3.11
N ARG A 178 10.71 -11.88 -4.20
CA ARG A 178 11.58 -10.70 -4.07
C ARG A 178 10.89 -9.53 -3.37
N ALA A 179 9.63 -9.28 -3.70
CA ALA A 179 8.84 -8.23 -3.06
C ALA A 179 8.70 -8.49 -1.55
N ARG A 180 8.34 -9.73 -1.18
CA ARG A 180 8.24 -10.20 0.20
C ARG A 180 9.57 -10.07 0.95
N SER A 181 10.66 -10.59 0.37
CA SER A 181 12.00 -10.46 0.96
C SER A 181 12.40 -8.99 1.16
N THR A 182 12.08 -8.11 0.22
CA THR A 182 12.33 -6.67 0.35
C THR A 182 11.46 -6.06 1.45
N ALA A 183 10.16 -6.37 1.49
CA ALA A 183 9.23 -5.90 2.52
C ALA A 183 9.72 -6.26 3.92
N ARG A 184 10.13 -7.52 4.09
CA ARG A 184 10.69 -8.06 5.31
C ARG A 184 11.93 -7.30 5.77
N ALA A 185 12.89 -7.09 4.87
CA ALA A 185 14.13 -6.36 5.19
C ALA A 185 13.83 -4.91 5.63
N LEU A 186 12.87 -4.24 4.99
CA LEU A 186 12.43 -2.90 5.38
C LEU A 186 11.79 -2.89 6.78
N LEU A 187 10.90 -3.85 7.06
CA LEU A 187 10.27 -4.00 8.36
C LEU A 187 11.28 -4.30 9.47
N GLU A 188 12.23 -5.21 9.23
CA GLU A 188 13.29 -5.57 10.18
C GLU A 188 14.16 -4.35 10.53
N ALA A 189 14.63 -3.63 9.52
CA ALA A 189 15.44 -2.41 9.73
C ALA A 189 14.63 -1.33 10.46
N ALA A 190 13.36 -1.12 10.09
CA ALA A 190 12.49 -0.15 10.74
C ALA A 190 12.16 -0.53 12.20
N ALA A 191 11.90 -1.80 12.48
CA ALA A 191 11.65 -2.32 13.83
C ALA A 191 12.85 -2.08 14.77
N LEU A 192 14.07 -2.12 14.24
CA LEU A 192 15.30 -1.81 14.97
C LEU A 192 15.58 -0.30 15.12
N GLY A 193 14.64 0.56 14.73
CA GLY A 193 14.79 2.01 14.80
C GLY A 193 15.57 2.63 13.63
N GLY A 194 15.78 1.88 12.55
CA GLY A 194 16.32 2.39 11.29
C GLY A 194 15.27 3.13 10.45
N TRP A 195 15.71 3.78 9.37
CA TRP A 195 14.83 4.52 8.45
C TRP A 195 15.09 4.12 6.99
N PRO A 196 14.92 2.83 6.63
CA PRO A 196 15.29 2.33 5.31
C PRO A 196 14.47 2.93 4.16
N CYS A 197 13.36 3.60 4.47
CA CYS A 197 12.47 4.26 3.49
C CYS A 197 12.72 5.77 3.37
N LEU A 198 13.88 6.26 3.81
CA LEU A 198 14.32 7.65 3.59
C LEU A 198 15.61 7.65 2.79
N ASP A 199 15.72 8.56 1.82
CA ASP A 199 16.99 8.83 1.14
C ASP A 199 17.91 9.73 1.98
N LEU A 200 19.10 10.03 1.45
CA LEU A 200 20.09 10.88 2.12
C LEU A 200 19.60 12.32 2.37
N ASP A 201 18.59 12.78 1.61
CA ASP A 201 17.98 14.10 1.75
C ASP A 201 16.76 14.08 2.70
N GLY A 202 16.40 12.92 3.25
CA GLY A 202 15.24 12.75 4.12
C GLY A 202 13.92 12.65 3.35
N ARG A 203 13.95 12.40 2.05
CA ARG A 203 12.75 12.20 1.25
C ARG A 203 12.28 10.76 1.39
N VAL A 204 10.96 10.60 1.48
CA VAL A 204 10.33 9.28 1.56
C VAL A 204 10.52 8.53 0.24
N THR A 205 11.07 7.33 0.33
CA THR A 205 11.19 6.37 -0.77
C THR A 205 10.27 5.18 -0.48
N VAL A 206 9.51 4.75 -1.49
CA VAL A 206 8.62 3.58 -1.39
C VAL A 206 9.04 2.59 -2.47
N PRO A 207 9.14 1.28 -2.17
CA PRO A 207 9.36 0.28 -3.20
C PRO A 207 8.30 0.38 -4.30
N GLY A 208 8.70 0.34 -5.57
CA GLY A 208 7.78 0.53 -6.69
C GLY A 208 6.61 -0.48 -6.74
N TRP A 209 6.76 -1.66 -6.13
CA TRP A 209 5.68 -2.64 -6.00
C TRP A 209 4.68 -2.30 -4.89
N ALA A 210 5.08 -1.49 -3.89
CA ALA A 210 4.23 -1.01 -2.81
C ALA A 210 3.59 0.35 -3.13
N GLU A 211 4.16 1.11 -4.06
CA GLU A 211 3.66 2.42 -4.49
C GLU A 211 2.27 2.27 -5.16
N ARG A 212 1.22 2.60 -4.41
CA ARG A 212 -0.17 2.60 -4.91
C ARG A 212 -0.46 3.78 -5.83
N ARG A 213 0.39 4.81 -5.84
CA ARG A 213 0.21 5.98 -6.72
C ARG A 213 0.69 5.63 -8.12
N ARG A 214 -0.24 5.72 -9.08
CA ARG A 214 0.06 5.50 -10.50
C ARG A 214 0.97 6.58 -11.11
N SER A 215 1.10 7.71 -10.43
CA SER A 215 1.90 8.85 -10.88
C SER A 215 2.43 9.67 -9.68
N PRO A 216 3.68 10.18 -9.75
CA PRO A 216 4.22 11.09 -8.75
C PRO A 216 3.37 12.36 -8.66
N ARG A 217 3.22 12.90 -7.44
CA ARG A 217 2.46 14.12 -7.16
C ARG A 217 3.40 15.27 -6.83
N VAL A 218 3.19 16.41 -7.45
CA VAL A 218 3.81 17.68 -7.11
C VAL A 218 2.90 18.39 -6.11
N VAL A 219 3.43 18.74 -4.95
CA VAL A 219 2.71 19.56 -3.96
C VAL A 219 2.65 20.99 -4.48
N VAL A 220 1.47 21.58 -4.49
CA VAL A 220 1.21 22.92 -5.01
C VAL A 220 0.27 23.67 -4.06
N SER A 221 0.23 24.99 -4.17
CA SER A 221 -0.69 25.83 -3.38
C SER A 221 -1.24 26.94 -4.24
N GLN A 222 -2.09 26.55 -5.20
CA GLN A 222 -2.67 27.46 -6.19
C GLN A 222 -4.19 27.58 -5.96
N LEU A 223 -4.72 28.80 -6.07
CA LEU A 223 -6.17 29.02 -6.10
C LEU A 223 -6.74 28.47 -7.41
N VAL A 224 -7.85 27.75 -7.30
CA VAL A 224 -8.57 27.17 -8.42
C VAL A 224 -10.06 27.46 -8.27
N THR A 225 -10.75 27.54 -9.39
CA THR A 225 -12.22 27.48 -9.42
C THR A 225 -12.63 26.03 -9.60
N VAL A 226 -13.46 25.53 -8.70
CA VAL A 226 -14.03 24.19 -8.73
C VAL A 226 -15.48 24.30 -9.17
N VAL A 227 -15.84 23.59 -10.25
CA VAL A 227 -17.20 23.55 -10.76
C VAL A 227 -17.74 22.13 -10.62
N VAL A 228 -18.81 21.98 -9.83
CA VAL A 228 -19.49 20.70 -9.60
C VAL A 228 -20.99 20.95 -9.68
N HIS A 229 -21.73 20.09 -10.40
CA HIS A 229 -23.18 20.27 -10.65
C HIS A 229 -23.54 21.67 -11.20
N GLY A 230 -22.64 22.28 -11.98
CA GLY A 230 -22.79 23.63 -12.53
C GLY A 230 -22.56 24.77 -11.52
N VAL A 231 -22.26 24.47 -10.26
CA VAL A 231 -21.97 25.46 -9.22
C VAL A 231 -20.46 25.68 -9.10
N ALA A 232 -20.03 26.92 -9.33
CA ALA A 232 -18.64 27.33 -9.17
C ALA A 232 -18.35 27.74 -7.73
N SER A 233 -17.26 27.23 -7.17
CA SER A 233 -16.72 27.62 -5.87
C SER A 233 -15.21 27.82 -5.93
N VAL A 234 -14.65 28.55 -4.98
CA VAL A 234 -13.20 28.74 -4.88
C VAL A 234 -12.61 27.61 -4.04
N GLY A 235 -11.53 27.01 -4.54
CA GLY A 235 -10.75 26.00 -3.86
C GLY A 235 -9.26 26.29 -3.93
N ARG A 236 -8.48 25.42 -3.28
CA ARG A 236 -7.02 25.41 -3.36
C ARG A 236 -6.56 24.06 -3.86
N LEU A 237 -5.83 24.04 -4.96
CA LEU A 237 -5.12 22.84 -5.41
C LEU A 237 -3.94 22.59 -4.45
N VAL A 238 -3.91 21.40 -3.85
CA VAL A 238 -2.96 20.98 -2.82
C VAL A 238 -1.85 20.12 -3.41
N ASP A 239 -2.21 19.20 -4.29
CA ASP A 239 -1.27 18.39 -5.04
C ASP A 239 -1.85 17.98 -6.39
N VAL A 240 -0.97 17.69 -7.33
CA VAL A 240 -1.31 17.30 -8.69
C VAL A 240 -0.34 16.25 -9.18
N SER A 241 -0.87 15.26 -9.87
CA SER A 241 -0.14 14.27 -10.65
C SER A 241 -0.66 14.29 -12.08
N ARG A 242 -0.01 13.53 -12.95
CA ARG A 242 -0.48 13.33 -14.33
C ARG A 242 -1.95 12.94 -14.39
N ASP A 243 -2.43 12.10 -13.48
CA ASP A 243 -3.75 11.48 -13.59
C ASP A 243 -4.73 11.91 -12.47
N GLY A 244 -4.32 12.82 -11.58
CA GLY A 244 -5.12 13.12 -10.41
C GLY A 244 -4.75 14.41 -9.71
N MET A 245 -5.70 14.97 -8.96
CA MET A 245 -5.56 16.21 -8.21
C MET A 245 -6.14 16.05 -6.81
N GLN A 246 -5.56 16.74 -5.84
CA GLN A 246 -6.18 16.95 -4.53
C GLN A 246 -6.51 18.42 -4.34
N ILE A 247 -7.74 18.69 -3.93
CA ILE A 247 -8.27 20.05 -3.82
C ILE A 247 -8.85 20.23 -2.42
N ALA A 248 -8.52 21.33 -1.76
CA ALA A 248 -9.20 21.79 -0.55
C ALA A 248 -10.27 22.81 -0.94
N ALA A 249 -11.55 22.48 -0.77
CA ALA A 249 -12.67 23.34 -1.12
C ALA A 249 -13.89 23.05 -0.23
N ALA A 250 -14.66 24.09 0.07
CA ALA A 250 -15.95 23.97 0.76
C ALA A 250 -17.08 23.66 -0.25
N ALA A 251 -16.86 22.66 -1.11
CA ALA A 251 -17.84 22.21 -2.09
C ALA A 251 -18.59 20.98 -1.55
N THR A 252 -19.92 20.97 -1.70
CA THR A 252 -20.73 19.78 -1.42
C THR A 252 -20.60 18.82 -2.60
N VAL A 253 -19.85 17.73 -2.41
CA VAL A 253 -19.56 16.74 -3.45
C VAL A 253 -19.70 15.32 -2.91
N SER A 254 -20.04 14.39 -3.78
CA SER A 254 -20.07 12.95 -3.52
C SER A 254 -19.05 12.21 -4.37
N CYS A 255 -18.61 11.04 -3.92
CA CYS A 255 -17.82 10.14 -4.76
C CYS A 255 -18.60 9.80 -6.04
N GLY A 256 -17.95 9.91 -7.19
CA GLY A 256 -18.54 9.70 -8.52
C GLY A 256 -18.97 11.00 -9.22
N ASP A 257 -19.07 12.13 -8.51
CA ASP A 257 -19.45 13.39 -9.12
C ASP A 257 -18.44 13.84 -10.17
N ALA A 258 -18.95 14.35 -11.30
CA ALA A 258 -18.13 15.02 -12.29
C ALA A 258 -17.69 16.39 -11.77
N ILE A 259 -16.41 16.70 -11.95
CA ILE A 259 -15.79 17.92 -11.45
C ILE A 259 -14.91 18.54 -12.53
N GLU A 260 -15.05 19.85 -12.71
CA GLU A 260 -14.14 20.67 -13.51
C GLU A 260 -13.32 21.57 -12.57
N VAL A 261 -12.02 21.63 -12.82
CA VAL A 261 -11.05 22.42 -12.07
C VAL A 261 -10.42 23.41 -13.04
N VAL A 262 -10.63 24.69 -12.78
CA VAL A 262 -10.09 25.79 -13.59
C VAL A 262 -8.96 26.46 -12.82
N LEU A 263 -7.76 26.44 -13.39
CA LEU A 263 -6.59 27.10 -12.83
C LEU A 263 -6.63 28.61 -13.16
N ALA A 264 -5.82 29.40 -12.44
CA ALA A 264 -5.74 30.85 -12.66
C ALA A 264 -5.32 31.23 -14.09
N ASP A 265 -4.56 30.37 -14.77
CA ASP A 265 -4.12 30.53 -16.16
C ASP A 265 -5.15 30.03 -17.20
N GLN A 266 -6.39 29.78 -16.76
CA GLN A 266 -7.51 29.27 -17.57
C GLN A 266 -7.32 27.84 -18.08
N ARG A 267 -6.26 27.11 -17.69
CA ARG A 267 -6.21 25.66 -17.94
C ARG A 267 -7.33 24.97 -17.19
N ARG A 268 -7.93 23.97 -17.83
CA ARG A 268 -9.06 23.21 -17.32
C ARG A 268 -8.67 21.75 -17.19
N ALA A 269 -9.00 21.17 -16.04
CA ALA A 269 -8.90 19.74 -15.81
C ALA A 269 -10.28 19.19 -15.48
N VAL A 270 -10.70 18.13 -16.15
CA VAL A 270 -11.98 17.47 -15.92
C VAL A 270 -11.74 16.07 -15.37
N GLY A 271 -12.53 15.68 -14.38
CA GLY A 271 -12.38 14.40 -13.73
C GLY A 271 -13.60 13.97 -12.95
N GLN A 272 -13.41 12.94 -12.13
CA GLN A 272 -14.39 12.42 -11.20
C GLN A 272 -13.86 12.45 -9.77
N VAL A 273 -14.73 12.82 -8.83
CA VAL A 273 -14.44 12.74 -7.40
C VAL A 273 -14.29 11.27 -7.01
N ARG A 274 -13.12 10.89 -6.48
CA ARG A 274 -12.86 9.52 -5.97
C ARG A 274 -13.05 9.40 -4.48
N TRP A 275 -12.85 10.50 -3.76
CA TRP A 275 -13.10 10.61 -2.33
C TRP A 275 -13.31 12.07 -1.95
N ALA A 276 -14.09 12.31 -0.91
CA ALA A 276 -14.26 13.61 -0.29
C ALA A 276 -14.30 13.44 1.23
N GLN A 277 -13.39 14.10 1.94
CA GLN A 277 -13.27 13.99 3.39
C GLN A 277 -12.65 15.26 3.99
N GLY A 278 -13.28 15.82 5.02
CA GLY A 278 -12.73 16.96 5.77
C GLY A 278 -12.43 18.20 4.91
N GLY A 279 -13.31 18.51 3.95
CA GLY A 279 -13.11 19.64 3.02
C GLY A 279 -12.02 19.41 1.96
N ARG A 280 -11.50 18.19 1.85
CA ARG A 280 -10.58 17.76 0.80
C ARG A 280 -11.28 16.85 -0.18
N ILE A 281 -10.92 16.99 -1.44
CA ILE A 281 -11.51 16.29 -2.58
C ILE A 281 -10.36 15.69 -3.37
N GLY A 282 -10.39 14.37 -3.54
CA GLY A 282 -9.50 13.66 -4.45
C GLY A 282 -10.17 13.44 -5.79
N VAL A 283 -9.53 13.89 -6.86
CA VAL A 283 -10.04 13.82 -8.22
C VAL A 283 -9.17 12.88 -9.05
N GLN A 284 -9.81 11.96 -9.78
CA GLN A 284 -9.19 11.23 -10.88
C GLN A 284 -9.52 11.98 -12.18
N LEU A 285 -8.48 12.39 -12.91
CA LEU A 285 -8.66 13.10 -14.17
C LEU A 285 -9.04 12.14 -15.29
N ASN A 286 -9.83 12.63 -16.23
CA ASN A 286 -10.25 11.86 -17.42
C ASN A 286 -9.11 11.68 -18.42
N GLY A 287 -8.07 12.50 -18.34
CA GLY A 287 -6.88 12.43 -19.17
C GLY A 287 -5.66 13.02 -18.47
N PRO A 288 -4.46 12.84 -19.05
CA PRO A 288 -3.22 13.33 -18.47
C PRO A 288 -3.23 14.85 -18.40
N PHE A 289 -2.85 15.40 -17.25
CA PHE A 289 -2.68 16.82 -17.03
C PHE A 289 -1.21 17.16 -16.90
N ASN A 290 -0.72 17.99 -17.82
CA ASN A 290 0.62 18.56 -17.73
C ASN A 290 0.54 19.81 -16.88
N PHE A 291 0.94 19.68 -15.61
CA PHE A 291 0.97 20.77 -14.66
C PHE A 291 2.17 21.68 -14.90
#